data_AF-A0A3D2ESH3-F1
#
_entry.id   AF-A0A3D2ESH3-F1
#
_cell.length_a   1.000
_cell.length_b   1.000
_cell.length_c   1.000
_cell.angle_alpha   90.00
_cell.angle_beta   90.00
_cell.angle_gamma   90.00
#
_symmetry.space_group_name_H-M   'P 1'
#
loop_
_entity.id
_entity.type
_entity.pdbx_description
1 polymer ?
#
loop_
_entity_poly.entity_id
_entity_poly.type
_entity_poly.pdbx_seq_one_letter_code
_entity_poly.pdbx_strand_id
1 'polypeptide(L)'
;KTLTVIAQAERLIRRFQPDFDINRIPLDDPKVFEMLSNAESIGIFQLESTGMRDVLRKLRPDRFEDIIAVVALYRPGPMENIPTYISRKHGEEKVHYLHPLLEPIVSETYGIMIYQ
;
A
#
# COMPACT_ATOMS: atom_id res chain seq x y z
N LYS A 1 10.82 17.26 0.27
CA LYS A 1 10.52 17.26 1.72
C LYS A 1 10.69 15.86 2.33
N THR A 2 10.03 14.82 1.83
CA THR A 2 10.13 13.43 2.35
C THR A 2 11.56 12.89 2.35
N LEU A 3 12.29 13.00 1.24
CA LEU A 3 13.68 12.53 1.14
C LEU A 3 14.61 13.19 2.16
N THR A 4 14.39 14.47 2.47
CA THR A 4 15.16 15.20 3.49
C THR A 4 14.91 14.64 4.89
N VAL A 5 13.65 14.34 5.23
CA VAL A 5 13.29 13.74 6.52
C VAL A 5 13.89 12.34 6.64
N ILE A 6 13.80 11.55 5.57
CA ILE A 6 14.40 10.21 5.48
C ILE A 6 15.92 10.26 5.71
N ALA A 7 16.64 11.14 5.00
CA ALA A 7 18.10 11.28 5.15
C ALA A 7 18.49 11.71 6.58
N GLN A 8 17.69 12.57 7.20
CA GLN A 8 17.90 12.97 8.60
C GLN A 8 17.65 11.80 9.57
N ALA A 9 16.60 11.01 9.36
CA ALA A 9 16.28 9.84 10.17
C ALA A 9 17.39 8.78 10.07
N GLU A 10 17.84 8.46 8.85
CA GLU A 10 18.96 7.53 8.61
C GLU A 10 20.23 7.98 9.36
N ARG A 11 20.59 9.26 9.27
CA ARG A 11 21.75 9.82 9.99
C ARG A 11 21.62 9.67 11.51
N LEU A 12 20.42 9.78 12.07
CA LEU A 12 20.17 9.61 13.51
C LEU A 12 20.25 8.14 13.92
N ILE A 13 19.67 7.23 13.14
CA ILE A 13 19.72 5.79 13.38
C ILE A 13 21.16 5.29 13.36
N ARG A 14 22.00 5.77 12.42
CA ARG A 14 23.42 5.42 12.32
C ARG A 14 24.26 5.75 13.56
N ARG A 15 23.78 6.59 14.47
CA ARG A 15 24.44 6.83 15.76
C ARG A 15 24.40 5.62 16.70
N PHE A 16 23.41 4.74 16.52
CA PHE A 16 23.20 3.54 17.33
C PHE A 16 23.38 2.25 16.50
N GLN A 17 23.14 2.32 15.19
CA GLN A 17 23.32 1.21 14.25
C GLN A 17 24.12 1.70 13.03
N PRO A 18 25.48 1.75 13.13
CA PRO A 18 26.34 2.36 12.10
C PRO A 18 26.13 1.81 10.69
N ASP A 19 25.80 0.53 10.56
CA ASP A 19 25.59 -0.16 9.27
C ASP A 19 24.17 -0.03 8.71
N PHE A 20 23.30 0.77 9.32
CA PHE A 20 21.95 1.01 8.81
C PHE A 20 22.00 1.67 7.41
N ASP A 21 21.29 1.08 6.46
CA ASP A 21 21.15 1.57 5.09
C ASP A 21 19.68 1.44 4.68
N ILE A 22 19.07 2.58 4.38
CA ILE A 22 17.65 2.60 4.01
C ILE A 22 17.37 1.81 2.72
N ASN A 23 18.33 1.70 1.80
CA ASN A 23 18.13 0.97 0.55
C ASN A 23 18.09 -0.55 0.73
N ARG A 24 18.35 -1.04 1.95
CA ARG A 24 18.40 -2.47 2.29
C ARG A 24 17.24 -2.90 3.19
N ILE A 25 16.27 -2.02 3.45
CA ILE A 25 15.11 -2.38 4.26
C ILE A 25 14.24 -3.42 3.53
N PRO A 26 13.75 -4.46 4.22
CA PRO A 26 12.78 -5.39 3.64
C PRO A 26 11.46 -4.67 3.32
N LEU A 27 10.77 -5.12 2.27
CA LEU A 27 9.47 -4.60 1.85
C LEU A 27 8.28 -5.40 2.43
N ASP A 28 8.58 -6.44 3.20
CA ASP A 28 7.64 -7.43 3.71
C ASP A 28 7.53 -7.43 5.26
N ASP A 29 7.91 -6.34 5.94
CA ASP A 29 7.87 -6.27 7.41
C ASP A 29 6.42 -6.31 7.95
N PRO A 30 6.02 -7.37 8.67
CA PRO A 30 4.64 -7.53 9.16
C PRO A 30 4.24 -6.43 10.15
N LYS A 31 5.18 -5.86 10.91
CA LYS A 31 4.87 -4.79 11.88
C LYS A 31 4.46 -3.50 11.17
N VAL A 32 5.05 -3.23 10.01
CA VAL A 32 4.68 -2.07 9.18
C VAL A 32 3.26 -2.24 8.64
N PHE A 33 2.92 -3.44 8.15
CA PHE A 33 1.58 -3.74 7.65
C PHE A 33 0.51 -3.72 8.75
N GLU A 34 0.84 -4.20 9.96
CA GLU A 34 -0.05 -4.11 11.12
C GLU A 34 -0.34 -2.65 11.50
N MET A 35 0.71 -1.82 11.60
CA MET A 35 0.59 -0.38 11.85
C MET A 35 -0.29 0.31 10.79
N LEU A 36 -0.08 0.00 9.51
CA LEU A 36 -0.90 0.55 8.42
C LEU A 36 -2.35 0.06 8.49
N SER A 37 -2.58 -1.21 8.82
CA SER A 37 -3.92 -1.79 9.00
C SER A 37 -4.69 -1.16 10.15
N ASN A 38 -3.99 -0.69 11.19
CA ASN A 38 -4.56 0.09 12.29
C ASN A 38 -4.78 1.57 11.95
N ALA A 39 -4.46 1.99 10.71
CA ALA A 39 -4.52 3.37 10.23
C ALA A 39 -3.62 4.34 11.02
N GLU A 40 -2.50 3.84 11.54
CA GLU A 40 -1.46 4.60 12.24
C GLU A 40 -0.46 5.21 11.24
N SER A 41 -0.98 5.98 10.27
CA SER A 41 -0.20 6.50 9.14
C SER A 41 0.06 8.02 9.18
N ILE A 42 -0.09 8.65 10.35
CA ILE A 42 0.25 10.07 10.51
C ILE A 42 1.77 10.24 10.32
N GLY A 43 2.17 11.15 9.42
CA GLY A 43 3.58 11.35 9.08
C GLY A 43 4.13 10.36 8.05
N ILE A 44 3.30 9.44 7.53
CA ILE A 44 3.67 8.53 6.47
C ILE A 44 3.27 9.13 5.13
N PHE A 45 4.28 9.43 4.32
CA PHE A 45 4.12 10.04 3.00
C PHE A 45 3.02 9.35 2.16
N GLN A 46 2.18 10.17 1.53
CA GLN A 46 0.99 9.76 0.73
C GLN A 46 -0.17 9.11 1.50
N LEU A 47 0.05 8.64 2.74
CA LEU A 47 -0.92 7.84 3.47
C LEU A 47 -1.61 8.56 4.64
N GLU A 48 -1.41 9.88 4.77
CA GLU A 48 -1.80 10.64 5.98
C GLU A 48 -3.26 11.09 6.02
N SER A 49 -3.91 11.25 4.85
CA SER A 49 -5.24 11.88 4.78
C SER A 49 -6.31 11.03 5.48
N THR A 50 -7.33 11.67 6.04
CA THR A 50 -8.42 10.98 6.77
C THR A 50 -9.07 9.88 5.95
N GLY A 51 -9.44 10.16 4.70
CA GLY A 51 -10.08 9.13 3.86
C GLY A 51 -9.11 8.01 3.46
N MET A 52 -7.82 8.30 3.27
CA MET A 52 -6.82 7.27 3.00
C MET A 52 -6.65 6.34 4.21
N ARG A 53 -6.65 6.89 5.42
CA ARG A 53 -6.63 6.14 6.67
C ARG A 53 -7.84 5.22 6.82
N ASP A 54 -9.02 5.68 6.41
CA ASP A 54 -10.22 4.84 6.41
C ASP A 54 -10.14 3.71 5.37
N VAL A 55 -9.54 3.95 4.21
CA VAL A 55 -9.24 2.91 3.22
C VAL A 55 -8.28 1.88 3.79
N LEU A 56 -7.17 2.30 4.41
CA LEU A 56 -6.19 1.39 5.02
C LEU A 56 -6.83 0.47 6.09
N ARG A 57 -7.70 1.03 6.95
CA ARG A 57 -8.39 0.26 8.00
C ARG A 57 -9.29 -0.84 7.43
N LYS A 58 -9.95 -0.57 6.30
CA LYS A 58 -10.82 -1.53 5.62
C LYS A 58 -10.02 -2.54 4.81
N LEU A 59 -8.98 -2.07 4.13
CA LEU A 59 -8.15 -2.89 3.26
C LEU A 59 -7.30 -3.90 4.05
N ARG A 60 -6.74 -3.48 5.19
CA ARG A 60 -5.75 -4.25 5.96
C ARG A 60 -4.61 -4.74 5.05
N PRO A 61 -3.77 -3.83 4.54
CA PRO A 61 -2.68 -4.21 3.63
C PRO A 61 -1.72 -5.18 4.32
N ASP A 62 -1.30 -6.22 3.61
CA ASP A 62 -0.42 -7.29 4.11
C ASP A 62 0.76 -7.58 3.16
N ARG A 63 0.87 -6.79 2.08
CA ARG A 63 1.94 -6.86 1.09
C ARG A 63 2.18 -5.48 0.46
N PHE A 64 3.33 -5.32 -0.18
CA PHE A 64 3.72 -4.03 -0.75
C PHE A 64 2.81 -3.61 -1.93
N GLU A 65 2.34 -4.58 -2.72
CA GLU A 65 1.45 -4.37 -3.87
C GLU A 65 0.15 -3.68 -3.49
N ASP A 66 -0.36 -3.92 -2.27
CA ASP A 66 -1.56 -3.25 -1.80
C ASP A 66 -1.34 -1.75 -1.57
N ILE A 67 -0.14 -1.35 -1.14
CA ILE A 67 0.20 0.06 -0.98
C ILE A 67 0.27 0.73 -2.36
N ILE A 68 0.86 0.05 -3.35
CA ILE A 68 0.91 0.51 -4.74
C ILE A 68 -0.52 0.68 -5.28
N ALA A 69 -1.37 -0.34 -5.13
CA ALA A 69 -2.75 -0.34 -5.61
C ALA A 69 -3.58 0.76 -4.96
N VAL A 70 -3.49 0.94 -3.63
CA VAL A 70 -4.22 2.00 -2.91
C VAL A 70 -3.83 3.39 -3.38
N VAL A 71 -2.53 3.67 -3.51
CA VAL A 71 -2.06 4.99 -3.96
C VAL A 71 -2.51 5.27 -5.40
N ALA A 72 -2.60 4.25 -6.24
CA ALA A 72 -3.11 4.38 -7.61
C ALA A 72 -4.64 4.58 -7.65
N LEU A 73 -5.38 3.82 -6.83
CA LEU A 73 -6.85 3.88 -6.74
C LEU A 73 -7.34 5.16 -6.06
N TYR A 74 -6.57 5.76 -5.15
CA TYR A 74 -6.99 6.92 -4.37
C TYR A 74 -6.86 8.24 -5.17
N ARG A 75 -7.49 8.28 -6.34
CA ARG A 75 -7.61 9.43 -7.25
C ARG A 75 -9.06 9.54 -7.78
N PRO A 76 -9.54 10.74 -8.15
CA PRO A 76 -10.86 10.91 -8.75
C PRO A 76 -11.05 10.01 -9.98
N GLY A 77 -12.15 9.25 -10.02
CA GLY A 77 -12.40 8.20 -11.01
C GLY A 77 -12.08 6.81 -10.44
N PRO A 78 -10.80 6.39 -10.36
CA PRO A 78 -10.43 5.07 -9.82
C PRO A 78 -10.88 4.80 -8.38
N MET A 79 -11.13 5.82 -7.56
CA MET A 79 -11.60 5.66 -6.17
C MET A 79 -12.89 4.85 -6.06
N GLU A 80 -13.74 4.87 -7.09
CA GLU A 80 -14.97 4.07 -7.13
C GLU A 80 -14.71 2.56 -7.09
N ASN A 81 -13.50 2.13 -7.48
CA ASN A 81 -13.10 0.71 -7.47
C ASN A 81 -12.52 0.26 -6.11
N ILE A 82 -12.28 1.16 -5.15
CA ILE A 82 -11.72 0.81 -3.84
C ILE A 82 -12.60 -0.21 -3.09
N PRO A 83 -13.94 -0.05 -3.00
CA PRO A 83 -14.79 -1.04 -2.37
C PRO A 83 -14.65 -2.42 -3.01
N THR A 84 -14.67 -2.50 -4.35
CA THR A 84 -14.52 -3.75 -5.10
C THR A 84 -13.15 -4.40 -4.85
N TYR A 85 -12.07 -3.61 -4.83
CA TYR A 85 -10.73 -4.11 -4.53
C TYR A 85 -10.68 -4.74 -3.14
N ILE A 86 -11.26 -4.08 -2.13
CA ILE A 86 -11.30 -4.57 -0.74
C ILE A 86 -12.15 -5.84 -0.63
N SER A 87 -13.36 -5.86 -1.21
CA SER A 87 -14.24 -7.03 -1.17
C SER A 87 -13.61 -8.25 -1.83
N ARG A 88 -12.93 -8.06 -2.98
CA ARG A 88 -12.24 -9.16 -3.66
C ARG A 88 -10.99 -9.63 -2.91
N LYS A 89 -10.23 -8.71 -2.32
CA LYS A 89 -9.10 -9.06 -1.44
C LYS A 89 -9.55 -9.97 -0.30
N HIS A 90 -10.65 -9.61 0.37
CA HIS A 90 -11.16 -10.37 1.51
C HIS A 90 -11.99 -11.61 1.11
N GLY A 91 -12.12 -11.89 -0.19
CA GLY A 91 -12.89 -13.03 -0.70
C GLY A 91 -14.40 -12.90 -0.56
N GLU A 92 -14.90 -11.70 -0.25
CA GLU A 92 -16.32 -11.36 -0.13
C GLU A 92 -16.98 -11.24 -1.52
N GLU A 93 -16.19 -10.91 -2.53
CA GLU A 93 -16.59 -10.88 -3.94
C GLU A 93 -15.67 -11.79 -4.77
N LYS A 94 -16.24 -12.55 -5.72
CA LYS A 94 -15.45 -13.35 -6.65
C LYS A 94 -14.71 -12.46 -7.64
N VAL A 95 -13.42 -12.71 -7.84
CA VAL A 95 -12.66 -12.07 -8.92
C VAL A 95 -13.18 -12.58 -10.26
N HIS A 96 -13.55 -11.65 -11.14
CA HIS A 96 -13.93 -11.96 -12.52
C HIS A 96 -12.87 -11.41 -13.48
N TYR A 97 -12.36 -12.29 -14.33
CA TYR A 97 -11.44 -11.93 -15.40
C TYR A 97 -12.20 -11.87 -16.73
N LEU A 98 -12.05 -10.76 -17.46
CA LEU A 98 -12.69 -10.58 -18.76
C LEU A 98 -12.20 -11.59 -19.81
N HIS A 99 -10.95 -12.05 -19.69
CA HIS A 99 -10.33 -13.01 -20.60
C HIS A 99 -9.16 -13.74 -19.90
N PRO A 100 -8.89 -15.03 -20.19
CA PRO A 100 -7.78 -15.76 -19.56
C PRO A 100 -6.40 -15.11 -19.74
N LEU A 101 -6.18 -14.42 -20.86
CA LEU A 101 -4.93 -13.67 -21.09
C LEU A 101 -4.75 -12.47 -20.15
N LEU A 102 -5.83 -11.97 -19.54
CA LEU A 102 -5.78 -10.86 -18.60
C LEU A 102 -5.50 -11.33 -17.18
N GLU A 103 -5.86 -12.57 -16.83
CA GLU A 103 -5.65 -13.13 -15.50
C GLU A 103 -4.23 -12.89 -14.95
N PRO A 104 -3.14 -13.22 -15.67
CA PRO A 104 -1.79 -12.99 -15.13
C PRO A 104 -1.42 -11.50 -15.01
N ILE A 105 -2.12 -10.60 -15.70
CA ILE A 105 -1.83 -9.15 -15.72
C ILE A 105 -2.54 -8.44 -14.56
N VAL A 106 -3.76 -8.87 -14.23
CA VAL A 106 -4.61 -8.22 -13.22
C VAL A 106 -4.85 -9.10 -11.99
N SER A 107 -4.13 -10.20 -11.83
CA SER A 107 -4.22 -11.07 -10.65
C SER A 107 -3.84 -10.32 -9.38
N GLU A 108 -2.74 -9.57 -9.43
CA GLU A 108 -2.25 -8.75 -8.31
C GLU A 108 -3.24 -7.65 -7.90
N THR A 109 -4.06 -7.19 -8.84
CA THR A 109 -5.06 -6.14 -8.63
C THR A 109 -6.50 -6.66 -8.55
N TYR A 110 -6.68 -7.96 -8.29
CA TYR A 110 -7.98 -8.60 -8.14
C TYR A 110 -8.94 -8.37 -9.33
N GLY A 111 -8.41 -8.43 -10.55
CA GLY A 111 -9.19 -8.25 -11.79
C GLY A 111 -9.48 -6.79 -12.13
N ILE A 112 -8.92 -5.82 -11.41
CA ILE A 112 -9.16 -4.39 -11.63
C ILE A 112 -7.98 -3.81 -12.43
N MET A 113 -8.25 -3.14 -13.54
CA MET A 113 -7.20 -2.46 -14.31
C MET A 113 -6.84 -1.13 -13.64
N ILE A 114 -5.74 -1.13 -12.89
CA ILE A 114 -5.27 0.01 -12.09
C ILE A 114 -4.07 0.70 -12.72
N TYR A 115 -3.20 -0.07 -13.37
CA TYR A 115 -1.93 0.38 -13.93
C TYR A 115 -2.05 0.69 -15.44
N GLN A 116 -1.20 1.60 -15.92
CA GLN A 116 -1.10 2.00 -17.34
C GLN A 116 -0.06 1.18 -18.08
#